data_AF-A0A8S1BSD0-F1
#
_entry.id   AF-A0A8S1BSD0-F1
#
_cell.length_a   1.000
_cell.length_b   1.000
_cell.length_c   1.000
_cell.angle_alpha   90.00
_cell.angle_beta   90.00
_cell.angle_gamma   90.00
#
_symmetry.space_group_name_H-M   'P 1'
#
loop_
_entity.id
_entity.type
_entity.pdbx_description
1 polymer ?
#
loop_
_entity_poly.entity_id
_entity_poly.type
_entity_poly.pdbx_seq_one_letter_code
_entity_poly.pdbx_strand_id
1 'polypeptide(L)'
;MMISYSLAITTTILSLTGEKIPFTFHILISLLRLMVFAEEQLVVIIAACFGNTFEAVQKAVSNQDSLCTEMEISQTKLAWTIAAAESKIKAKSKEHAGVRMVFSTLSDALATFQKEVSLFLLFDVMQLTMNIVAFLAFIIVKGMEVNRSATFLIIFVDAVIRIVLLTAACGMATEEAEKVAEAASCSIHSDMEEVAKEELRMLMDEARCRQLKFWAFGLFTVDRPLLFSIVGTAISYLVVISQLQKE
;
A
#
# COMPACT_ATOMS: atom_id res chain seq x y z
N MET A 1 3.57 5.21 21.25
CA MET A 1 2.52 5.97 21.97
C MET A 1 1.10 5.51 21.63
N MET A 2 0.78 5.18 20.36
CA MET A 2 -0.56 4.66 19.99
C MET A 2 -0.92 3.29 20.62
N ILE A 3 0.08 2.42 20.85
CA ILE A 3 -0.07 1.09 21.48
C ILE A 3 -0.71 1.19 22.88
N SER A 4 -0.30 2.16 23.70
CA SER A 4 -0.81 2.34 25.07
C SER A 4 -2.25 2.87 25.08
N TYR A 5 -2.64 3.65 24.07
CA TYR A 5 -3.98 4.24 23.96
C TYR A 5 -5.03 3.20 23.54
N SER A 6 -4.74 2.39 22.53
CA SER A 6 -5.64 1.29 22.12
C SER A 6 -5.84 0.27 23.24
N LEU A 7 -4.75 -0.09 23.94
CA LEU A 7 -4.82 -1.01 25.08
C LEU A 7 -5.69 -0.45 26.22
N ALA A 8 -5.52 0.82 26.56
CA ALA A 8 -6.27 1.51 27.60
C ALA A 8 -7.77 1.64 27.27
N ILE A 9 -8.10 2.04 26.04
CA ILE A 9 -9.49 2.15 25.57
C ILE A 9 -10.21 0.81 25.70
N THR A 10 -9.54 -0.28 25.33
CA THR A 10 -10.20 -1.61 25.32
C THR A 10 -10.32 -2.24 26.69
N THR A 11 -9.37 -2.01 27.62
CA THR A 11 -9.56 -2.38 29.03
C THR A 11 -10.66 -1.57 29.69
N THR A 12 -10.81 -0.28 29.33
CA THR A 12 -11.91 0.55 29.82
C THR A 12 -13.26 0.04 29.30
N ILE A 13 -13.37 -0.31 28.02
CA ILE A 13 -14.58 -0.90 27.41
C ILE A 13 -14.96 -2.21 28.10
N LEU A 14 -13.99 -3.09 28.36
CA LEU A 14 -14.20 -4.36 29.06
C LEU A 14 -14.61 -4.19 30.52
N SER A 15 -14.10 -3.16 31.21
CA SER A 15 -14.56 -2.85 32.57
C SER A 15 -15.97 -2.26 32.63
N LEU A 16 -16.42 -1.60 31.54
CA LEU A 16 -17.70 -0.90 31.48
C LEU A 16 -18.88 -1.84 31.22
N THR A 17 -18.67 -3.02 30.63
CA THR A 17 -19.80 -3.88 30.22
C THR A 17 -20.44 -4.66 31.35
N GLY A 18 -19.79 -4.85 32.51
CA GLY A 18 -20.37 -5.45 33.73
C GLY A 18 -20.86 -6.91 33.63
N GLU A 19 -21.10 -7.41 32.41
CA GLU A 19 -21.52 -8.77 32.10
C GLU A 19 -20.30 -9.70 31.97
N LYS A 20 -20.47 -10.94 32.44
CA LYS A 20 -19.49 -12.02 32.28
C LYS A 20 -19.38 -12.38 30.80
N ILE A 21 -18.56 -11.65 30.07
CA ILE A 21 -18.18 -12.00 28.71
C ILE A 21 -17.42 -13.34 28.78
N PRO A 22 -17.83 -14.37 28.01
CA PRO A 22 -17.18 -15.67 28.06
C PRO A 22 -15.70 -15.55 27.65
N PHE A 23 -14.83 -16.31 28.33
CA PHE A 23 -13.38 -16.31 28.14
C PHE A 23 -12.93 -16.50 26.68
N THR A 24 -13.74 -17.20 25.87
CA THR A 24 -13.53 -17.36 24.43
C THR A 24 -13.56 -16.04 23.65
N PHE A 25 -14.39 -15.08 24.06
CA PHE A 25 -14.45 -13.75 23.45
C PHE A 25 -13.18 -12.94 23.74
N HIS A 26 -12.60 -13.08 24.93
CA HIS A 26 -11.34 -12.44 25.29
C HIS A 26 -10.17 -12.95 24.45
N ILE A 27 -10.10 -14.26 24.21
CA ILE A 27 -9.07 -14.86 23.35
C ILE A 27 -9.24 -14.37 21.91
N LEU A 28 -10.47 -14.36 21.39
CA LEU A 28 -10.74 -13.92 20.03
C LEU A 28 -10.36 -12.44 19.81
N ILE A 29 -10.74 -11.57 20.76
CA ILE A 29 -10.35 -10.15 20.74
C ILE A 29 -8.83 -10.00 20.83
N SER A 30 -8.15 -10.81 21.64
CA SER A 30 -6.69 -10.74 21.79
C SER A 30 -5.95 -11.23 20.54
N LEU A 31 -6.50 -12.23 19.84
CA LEU A 31 -5.97 -12.70 18.55
C LEU A 31 -6.20 -11.68 17.44
N LEU A 32 -7.39 -11.06 17.38
CA LEU A 32 -7.67 -9.94 16.48
C LEU A 32 -6.69 -8.78 16.72
N ARG A 33 -6.38 -8.44 17.99
CA ARG A 33 -5.38 -7.42 18.35
C ARG A 33 -3.96 -7.75 17.87
N LEU A 34 -3.56 -9.02 17.93
CA LEU A 34 -2.24 -9.48 17.50
C LEU A 34 -2.10 -9.42 15.97
N MET A 35 -3.17 -9.77 15.24
CA MET A 35 -3.21 -9.63 13.79
C MET A 35 -3.18 -8.17 13.37
N VAL A 36 -4.00 -7.34 14.01
CA VAL A 36 -4.05 -5.89 13.79
C VAL A 36 -2.71 -5.20 14.08
N PHE A 37 -2.01 -5.61 15.14
CA PHE A 37 -0.68 -5.08 15.47
C PHE A 37 0.36 -5.50 14.43
N ALA A 38 0.30 -6.75 13.96
CA ALA A 38 1.17 -7.22 12.90
C ALA A 38 0.94 -6.42 11.61
N GLU A 39 -0.31 -6.06 11.29
CA GLU A 39 -0.67 -5.24 10.13
C GLU A 39 -0.16 -3.80 10.21
N GLU A 40 -0.28 -3.12 11.35
CA GLU A 40 0.26 -1.75 11.48
C GLU A 40 1.78 -1.72 11.34
N GLN A 41 2.47 -2.73 11.90
CA GLN A 41 3.90 -2.88 11.67
C GLN A 41 4.19 -3.20 10.20
N LEU A 42 3.38 -4.03 9.57
CA LEU A 42 3.54 -4.36 8.16
C LEU A 42 3.39 -3.12 7.27
N VAL A 43 2.35 -2.30 7.46
CA VAL A 43 2.14 -1.06 6.70
C VAL A 43 3.28 -0.07 6.87
N VAL A 44 3.78 0.10 8.10
CA VAL A 44 4.94 0.96 8.37
C VAL A 44 6.21 0.39 7.73
N ILE A 45 6.44 -0.91 7.82
CA ILE A 45 7.58 -1.60 7.21
C ILE A 45 7.50 -1.49 5.69
N ILE A 46 6.32 -1.67 5.09
CA ILE A 46 6.07 -1.49 3.66
C ILE A 46 6.38 -0.05 3.27
N ALA A 47 5.78 0.94 3.91
CA ALA A 47 6.01 2.34 3.59
C ALA A 47 7.50 2.71 3.69
N ALA A 48 8.20 2.21 4.73
CA ALA A 48 9.64 2.43 4.90
C ALA A 48 10.50 1.70 3.86
N CYS A 49 10.19 0.42 3.58
CA CYS A 49 10.91 -0.38 2.59
C CYS A 49 10.75 0.20 1.19
N PHE A 50 9.52 0.58 0.80
CA PHE A 50 9.27 1.19 -0.49
C PHE A 50 9.88 2.58 -0.57
N GLY A 51 9.76 3.42 0.45
CA GLY A 51 10.39 4.74 0.47
C GLY A 51 11.90 4.67 0.25
N ASN A 52 12.59 3.79 0.98
CA ASN A 52 14.04 3.62 0.83
C ASN A 52 14.43 3.03 -0.54
N THR A 53 13.65 2.07 -1.04
CA THR A 53 13.94 1.42 -2.32
C THR A 53 13.67 2.37 -3.50
N PHE A 54 12.59 3.14 -3.44
CA PHE A 54 12.29 4.16 -4.43
C PHE A 54 13.31 5.30 -4.40
N GLU A 55 13.74 5.76 -3.23
CA GLU A 55 14.80 6.76 -3.13
C GLU A 55 16.12 6.24 -3.73
N ALA A 56 16.46 4.96 -3.52
CA ALA A 56 17.63 4.34 -4.11
C ALA A 56 17.55 4.23 -5.64
N VAL A 57 16.38 3.82 -6.17
CA VAL A 57 16.13 3.76 -7.61
C VAL A 57 16.17 5.16 -8.23
N GLN A 58 15.53 6.14 -7.60
CA GLN A 58 15.53 7.53 -8.05
C GLN A 58 16.94 8.14 -8.05
N LYS A 59 17.76 7.85 -7.04
CA LYS A 59 19.19 8.24 -7.02
C LYS A 59 19.99 7.57 -8.14
N ALA A 60 19.75 6.29 -8.41
CA ALA A 60 20.41 5.58 -9.50
C ALA A 60 20.05 6.16 -10.87
N VAL A 61 18.76 6.47 -11.09
CA VAL A 61 18.25 7.07 -12.33
C VAL A 61 18.76 8.50 -12.51
N SER A 62 18.68 9.35 -11.48
CA SER A 62 19.14 10.76 -11.57
C SER A 62 20.66 10.90 -11.76
N ASN A 63 21.46 9.98 -11.21
CA ASN A 63 22.89 9.94 -11.50
C ASN A 63 23.17 9.61 -12.98
N GLN A 64 22.30 8.81 -13.61
CA GLN A 64 22.42 8.42 -15.01
C GLN A 64 22.23 9.61 -15.97
N ASP A 65 21.34 10.55 -15.65
CA ASP A 65 21.12 11.78 -16.44
C ASP A 65 22.34 12.72 -16.40
N SER A 66 22.97 12.89 -15.24
CA SER A 66 24.18 13.72 -15.11
C SER A 66 25.36 13.18 -15.94
N LEU A 67 25.40 11.86 -16.11
CA LEU A 67 26.42 11.13 -16.89
C LEU A 67 26.14 11.11 -18.40
N CYS A 68 24.91 11.34 -18.85
CA CYS A 68 24.60 11.53 -20.27
C CYS A 68 25.14 12.87 -20.78
N THR A 69 25.02 13.95 -20.00
CA THR A 69 25.57 15.27 -20.34
C THR A 69 27.11 15.30 -20.42
N GLU A 70 27.81 14.41 -19.71
CA GLU A 70 29.28 14.35 -19.74
C GLU A 70 29.82 13.52 -20.94
N MET A 71 28.99 12.66 -21.52
CA MET A 71 29.38 11.77 -22.62
C MET A 71 29.33 12.45 -23.99
N GLU A 72 28.56 13.54 -24.13
CA GLU A 72 28.49 14.36 -25.35
C GLU A 72 29.73 15.27 -25.55
N ILE A 73 30.58 15.44 -24.52
CA ILE A 73 31.72 16.37 -24.56
C ILE A 73 33.02 15.73 -25.10
N SER A 74 33.04 14.43 -25.45
CA SER A 74 34.29 13.76 -25.85
C SER A 74 34.22 13.01 -27.18
N GLN A 75 34.15 13.76 -28.30
CA GLN A 75 34.28 13.23 -29.66
C GLN A 75 35.55 13.72 -30.41
N THR A 76 36.74 13.65 -29.81
CA THR A 76 38.01 13.83 -30.58
C THR A 76 39.21 13.09 -29.96
N LYS A 77 39.35 11.75 -30.16
CA LYS A 77 40.65 11.00 -30.17
C LYS A 77 40.50 9.47 -30.40
N LEU A 78 40.18 9.07 -31.63
CA LEU A 78 39.51 7.83 -32.05
C LEU A 78 40.26 6.47 -32.02
N ALA A 79 41.23 6.18 -31.16
CA ALA A 79 41.85 4.82 -31.17
C ALA A 79 42.19 4.24 -29.79
N TRP A 80 42.88 5.00 -28.95
CA TRP A 80 43.03 4.67 -27.53
C TRP A 80 41.72 4.88 -26.76
N THR A 81 40.78 5.65 -27.32
CA THR A 81 39.41 5.75 -26.83
C THR A 81 38.58 4.52 -27.15
N ILE A 82 38.88 3.68 -28.14
CA ILE A 82 38.02 2.53 -28.46
C ILE A 82 38.14 1.46 -27.38
N ALA A 83 39.35 1.09 -26.95
CA ALA A 83 39.52 0.15 -25.83
C ALA A 83 39.03 0.74 -24.48
N ALA A 84 39.24 2.05 -24.25
CA ALA A 84 38.71 2.74 -23.09
C ALA A 84 37.17 2.90 -23.14
N ALA A 85 36.59 3.07 -24.32
CA ALA A 85 35.15 3.12 -24.56
C ALA A 85 34.54 1.74 -24.44
N GLU A 86 35.15 0.68 -24.95
CA GLU A 86 34.71 -0.71 -24.75
C GLU A 86 34.76 -1.11 -23.28
N SER A 87 35.80 -0.70 -22.55
CA SER A 87 35.88 -0.85 -21.10
C SER A 87 34.78 -0.08 -20.38
N LYS A 88 34.51 1.18 -20.78
CA LYS A 88 33.42 1.99 -20.23
C LYS A 88 32.03 1.46 -20.61
N ILE A 89 31.85 0.92 -21.81
CA ILE A 89 30.62 0.29 -22.30
C ILE A 89 30.38 -1.02 -21.55
N LYS A 90 31.41 -1.84 -21.30
CA LYS A 90 31.30 -3.03 -20.45
C LYS A 90 31.02 -2.68 -18.98
N ALA A 91 31.61 -1.60 -18.48
CA ALA A 91 31.31 -1.09 -17.14
C ALA A 91 29.87 -0.59 -17.04
N LYS A 92 29.39 0.19 -18.02
CA LYS A 92 27.99 0.65 -18.13
C LYS A 92 27.02 -0.50 -18.32
N SER A 93 27.36 -1.49 -19.14
CA SER A 93 26.55 -2.70 -19.34
C SER A 93 26.38 -3.49 -18.04
N LYS A 94 27.44 -3.58 -17.19
CA LYS A 94 27.33 -4.13 -15.84
C LYS A 94 26.44 -3.29 -14.92
N GLU A 95 26.45 -1.97 -15.06
CA GLU A 95 25.61 -1.04 -14.29
C GLU A 95 24.12 -1.17 -14.68
N HIS A 96 23.82 -1.24 -15.99
CA HIS A 96 22.46 -1.52 -16.50
C HIS A 96 21.94 -2.90 -16.08
N ALA A 97 22.81 -3.92 -16.04
CA ALA A 97 22.45 -5.23 -15.51
C ALA A 97 22.09 -5.17 -14.01
N GLY A 98 22.72 -4.26 -13.25
CA GLY A 98 22.38 -4.00 -11.86
C GLY A 98 20.97 -3.41 -11.69
N VAL A 99 20.62 -2.39 -12.48
CA VAL A 99 19.29 -1.76 -12.45
C VAL A 99 18.20 -2.78 -12.79
N ARG A 100 18.43 -3.64 -13.79
CA ARG A 100 17.50 -4.73 -14.14
C ARG A 100 17.29 -5.67 -12.96
N MET A 101 18.38 -6.14 -12.34
CA MET A 101 18.31 -7.07 -11.22
C MET A 101 17.49 -6.46 -10.07
N VAL A 102 17.74 -5.20 -9.73
CA VAL A 102 16.99 -4.49 -8.69
C VAL A 102 15.50 -4.40 -9.04
N PHE A 103 15.16 -4.04 -10.26
CA PHE A 103 13.76 -3.93 -10.68
C PHE A 103 13.05 -5.30 -10.71
N SER A 104 13.69 -6.34 -11.24
CA SER A 104 13.11 -7.68 -11.25
C SER A 104 12.91 -8.21 -9.83
N THR A 105 13.90 -8.01 -8.94
CA THR A 105 13.78 -8.41 -7.54
C THR A 105 12.69 -7.63 -6.82
N LEU A 106 12.54 -6.33 -7.12
CA LEU A 106 11.47 -5.51 -6.58
C LEU A 106 10.09 -5.99 -7.06
N SER A 107 9.95 -6.27 -8.36
CA SER A 107 8.71 -6.80 -8.95
C SER A 107 8.32 -8.17 -8.38
N ASP A 108 9.29 -9.08 -8.20
CA ASP A 108 9.05 -10.40 -7.62
C ASP A 108 8.72 -10.32 -6.13
N ALA A 109 9.43 -9.45 -5.38
CA ALA A 109 9.13 -9.18 -3.98
C ALA A 109 7.72 -8.60 -3.84
N LEU A 110 7.34 -7.69 -4.73
CA LEU A 110 6.02 -7.09 -4.81
C LEU A 110 4.92 -8.10 -5.10
N ALA A 111 5.11 -8.97 -6.08
CA ALA A 111 4.13 -10.00 -6.43
C ALA A 111 3.95 -11.01 -5.28
N THR A 112 5.05 -11.39 -4.62
CA THR A 112 5.02 -12.30 -3.46
C THR A 112 4.31 -11.64 -2.29
N PHE A 113 4.69 -10.38 -2.00
CA PHE A 113 4.08 -9.57 -0.95
C PHE A 113 2.57 -9.38 -1.19
N GLN A 114 2.18 -9.02 -2.41
CA GLN A 114 0.76 -8.87 -2.77
C GLN A 114 0.01 -10.18 -2.55
N LYS A 115 0.57 -11.33 -2.91
CA LYS A 115 -0.09 -12.63 -2.70
C LYS A 115 -0.34 -12.90 -1.21
N GLU A 116 0.66 -12.69 -0.36
CA GLU A 116 0.54 -12.94 1.08
C GLU A 116 -0.41 -11.94 1.75
N VAL A 117 -0.31 -10.66 1.39
CA VAL A 117 -1.07 -9.57 2.02
C VAL A 117 -2.49 -9.45 1.49
N SER A 118 -2.77 -9.95 0.28
CA SER A 118 -4.11 -9.87 -0.33
C SER A 118 -5.22 -10.46 0.53
N LEU A 119 -4.95 -11.56 1.24
CA LEU A 119 -5.93 -12.20 2.12
C LEU A 119 -6.14 -11.39 3.42
N PHE A 120 -5.07 -10.82 3.96
CA PHE A 120 -5.15 -9.96 5.15
C PHE A 120 -5.94 -8.68 4.85
N LEU A 121 -5.66 -8.02 3.72
CA LEU A 121 -6.43 -6.86 3.26
C LEU A 121 -7.92 -7.16 3.13
N LEU A 122 -8.27 -8.34 2.61
CA LEU A 122 -9.68 -8.74 2.53
C LEU A 122 -10.30 -8.85 3.91
N PHE A 123 -9.63 -9.54 4.83
CA PHE A 123 -10.14 -9.74 6.19
C PHE A 123 -10.28 -8.42 6.93
N ASP A 124 -9.30 -7.51 6.81
CA ASP A 124 -9.32 -6.20 7.45
C ASP A 124 -10.47 -5.33 6.90
N VAL A 125 -10.61 -5.22 5.58
CA VAL A 125 -11.72 -4.45 4.98
C VAL A 125 -13.08 -5.02 5.37
N MET A 126 -13.23 -6.36 5.43
CA MET A 126 -14.46 -6.99 5.90
C MET A 126 -14.74 -6.67 7.37
N GLN A 127 -13.72 -6.77 8.24
CA GLN A 127 -13.85 -6.46 9.66
C GLN A 127 -14.21 -4.99 9.89
N LEU A 128 -13.55 -4.06 9.19
CA LEU A 128 -13.83 -2.62 9.26
C LEU A 128 -15.26 -2.31 8.80
N THR A 129 -15.69 -2.93 7.69
CA THR A 129 -17.06 -2.78 7.19
C THR A 129 -18.09 -3.31 8.18
N MET A 130 -17.84 -4.47 8.79
CA MET A 130 -18.71 -5.04 9.82
C MET A 130 -18.79 -4.16 11.07
N ASN A 131 -17.68 -3.56 11.51
CA ASN A 131 -17.66 -2.63 12.64
C ASN A 131 -18.52 -1.37 12.34
N ILE A 132 -18.41 -0.84 11.14
CA ILE A 132 -19.24 0.30 10.68
C ILE A 132 -20.72 -0.09 10.69
N VAL A 133 -21.10 -1.20 10.05
CA VAL A 133 -22.50 -1.64 9.98
C VAL A 133 -23.06 -1.94 11.38
N ALA A 134 -22.29 -2.59 12.25
CA ALA A 134 -22.68 -2.88 13.63
C ALA A 134 -22.93 -1.60 14.44
N PHE A 135 -22.08 -0.59 14.30
CA PHE A 135 -22.26 0.72 14.93
C PHE A 135 -23.56 1.39 14.49
N LEU A 136 -23.81 1.42 13.18
CA LEU A 136 -24.99 2.05 12.61
C LEU A 136 -26.27 1.33 13.03
N ALA A 137 -26.27 -0.01 13.02
CA ALA A 137 -27.36 -0.82 13.53
C ALA A 137 -27.62 -0.57 15.03
N PHE A 138 -26.55 -0.41 15.83
CA PHE A 138 -26.66 -0.11 17.25
C PHE A 138 -27.35 1.23 17.52
N ILE A 139 -26.93 2.31 16.84
CA ILE A 139 -27.55 3.64 16.96
C ILE A 139 -29.05 3.57 16.70
N ILE A 140 -29.43 2.86 15.64
CA ILE A 140 -30.81 2.75 15.20
C ILE A 140 -31.66 1.96 16.21
N VAL A 141 -31.20 0.76 16.59
CA VAL A 141 -32.04 -0.18 17.36
C VAL A 141 -32.20 0.25 18.81
N LYS A 142 -31.13 0.77 19.42
CA LYS A 142 -31.12 1.06 20.87
C LYS A 142 -31.34 2.53 21.20
N GLY A 143 -31.30 3.41 20.21
CA GLY A 143 -31.19 4.84 20.47
C GLY A 143 -29.90 5.18 21.20
N MET A 144 -29.64 6.47 21.40
CA MET A 144 -28.41 6.93 22.06
C MET A 144 -28.46 6.77 23.59
N GLU A 145 -28.36 5.54 24.09
CA GLU A 145 -27.98 5.32 25.50
C GLU A 145 -26.53 5.78 25.72
N VAL A 146 -26.35 6.86 26.49
CA VAL A 146 -25.09 7.62 26.57
C VAL A 146 -23.86 6.75 26.87
N ASN A 147 -23.91 5.83 27.84
CA ASN A 147 -22.73 5.04 28.25
C ASN A 147 -22.32 3.95 27.25
N ARG A 148 -23.27 3.23 26.63
CA ARG A 148 -22.92 2.23 25.60
C ARG A 148 -22.56 2.89 24.28
N SER A 149 -23.14 4.06 23.98
CA SER A 149 -22.85 4.80 22.75
C SER A 149 -21.39 5.22 22.62
N ALA A 150 -20.71 5.54 23.72
CA ALA A 150 -19.30 5.95 23.71
C ALA A 150 -18.35 4.86 23.20
N THR A 151 -18.47 3.63 23.70
CA THR A 151 -17.67 2.47 23.24
C THR A 151 -17.81 2.25 21.75
N PHE A 152 -19.06 2.19 21.29
CA PHE A 152 -19.42 1.97 19.90
C PHE A 152 -18.91 3.10 19.00
N LEU A 153 -18.98 4.35 19.47
CA LEU A 153 -18.46 5.51 18.76
C LEU A 153 -16.94 5.45 18.61
N ILE A 154 -16.21 5.04 19.65
CA ILE A 154 -14.76 4.90 19.57
C ILE A 154 -14.37 3.83 18.55
N ILE A 155 -15.05 2.66 18.57
CA ILE A 155 -14.81 1.58 17.59
C ILE A 155 -15.10 2.05 16.16
N PHE A 156 -16.18 2.82 15.98
CA PHE A 156 -16.54 3.39 14.67
C PHE A 156 -15.49 4.38 14.17
N VAL A 157 -15.08 5.33 15.01
CA VAL A 157 -14.06 6.33 14.65
C VAL A 157 -12.74 5.64 14.32
N ASP A 158 -12.32 4.65 15.11
CA ASP A 158 -11.12 3.84 14.84
C ASP A 158 -11.24 3.12 13.49
N ALA A 159 -12.37 2.46 13.21
CA ALA A 159 -12.59 1.77 11.93
C ALA A 159 -12.52 2.73 10.73
N VAL A 160 -13.10 3.92 10.85
CA VAL A 160 -13.05 4.96 9.81
C VAL A 160 -11.62 5.48 9.60
N ILE A 161 -10.87 5.74 10.67
CA ILE A 161 -9.48 6.18 10.56
C ILE A 161 -8.64 5.10 9.88
N ARG A 162 -8.78 3.84 10.30
CA ARG A 162 -8.05 2.71 9.74
C ARG A 162 -8.28 2.54 8.25
N ILE A 163 -9.53 2.57 7.80
CA ILE A 163 -9.82 2.41 6.37
C ILE A 163 -9.30 3.58 5.53
N VAL A 164 -9.33 4.80 6.07
CA VAL A 164 -8.74 5.97 5.42
C VAL A 164 -7.23 5.83 5.32
N LEU A 165 -6.55 5.43 6.40
CA LEU A 165 -5.10 5.22 6.40
C LEU A 165 -4.69 4.10 5.44
N LEU A 166 -5.44 2.99 5.44
CA LEU A 166 -5.20 1.85 4.56
C LEU A 166 -5.32 2.26 3.08
N THR A 167 -6.44 2.88 2.71
CA THR A 167 -6.67 3.33 1.32
C THR A 167 -5.70 4.44 0.90
N ALA A 168 -5.30 5.32 1.82
CA ALA A 168 -4.28 6.32 1.55
C ALA A 168 -2.89 5.70 1.34
N ALA A 169 -2.48 4.75 2.17
CA ALA A 169 -1.20 4.06 2.06
C ALA A 169 -1.09 3.27 0.75
N CYS A 170 -2.13 2.48 0.42
CA CYS A 170 -2.21 1.78 -0.86
C CYS A 170 -2.17 2.77 -2.04
N GLY A 171 -2.93 3.87 -1.96
CA GLY A 171 -2.94 4.90 -3.00
C GLY A 171 -1.58 5.58 -3.22
N MET A 172 -0.88 5.94 -2.14
CA MET A 172 0.47 6.52 -2.23
C MET A 172 1.48 5.53 -2.82
N ALA A 173 1.43 4.26 -2.43
CA ALA A 173 2.32 3.25 -2.97
C ALA A 173 2.06 2.99 -4.47
N THR A 174 0.80 3.00 -4.90
CA THR A 174 0.44 2.94 -6.33
C THR A 174 0.95 4.16 -7.09
N GLU A 175 0.74 5.38 -6.57
CA GLU A 175 1.18 6.62 -7.21
C GLU A 175 2.71 6.68 -7.33
N GLU A 176 3.45 6.25 -6.31
CA GLU A 176 4.91 6.22 -6.33
C GLU A 176 5.44 5.19 -7.33
N ALA A 177 4.81 4.02 -7.40
CA ALA A 177 5.14 3.03 -8.42
C ALA A 177 4.91 3.55 -9.84
N GLU A 178 3.83 4.31 -10.06
CA GLU A 178 3.56 4.96 -11.36
C GLU A 178 4.62 6.01 -11.71
N LYS A 179 5.03 6.86 -10.75
CA LYS A 179 6.11 7.85 -10.96
C LYS A 179 7.44 7.20 -11.34
N VAL A 180 7.78 6.07 -10.72
CA VAL A 180 9.01 5.34 -11.04
C VAL A 180 8.94 4.68 -12.40
N ALA A 181 7.78 4.14 -12.79
CA ALA A 181 7.57 3.64 -14.14
C ALA A 181 7.67 4.77 -15.20
N GLU A 182 7.14 5.96 -14.89
CA GLU A 182 7.25 7.14 -15.75
C GLU A 182 8.69 7.64 -15.87
N ALA A 183 9.43 7.76 -14.76
CA ALA A 183 10.84 8.16 -14.77
C ALA A 183 11.72 7.16 -15.55
N ALA A 184 11.46 5.85 -15.38
CA ALA A 184 12.11 4.81 -16.16
C ALA A 184 11.81 4.95 -17.66
N SER A 185 10.60 5.37 -18.02
CA SER A 185 10.21 5.62 -19.43
C SER A 185 10.93 6.78 -20.08
N CYS A 186 11.15 7.87 -19.33
CA CYS A 186 11.89 9.02 -19.80
C CYS A 186 13.39 8.72 -20.00
N SER A 187 13.92 7.75 -19.25
CA SER A 187 15.33 7.36 -19.30
C SER A 187 15.70 6.52 -20.55
N ILE A 188 14.70 6.11 -21.36
CA ILE A 188 14.93 5.45 -22.65
C ILE A 188 15.36 6.49 -23.69
N HIS A 189 16.65 6.79 -23.76
CA HIS A 189 17.21 7.62 -24.83
C HIS A 189 17.36 6.85 -26.15
N SER A 190 17.38 7.59 -27.28
CA SER A 190 17.54 7.05 -28.63
C SER A 190 18.84 6.26 -28.83
N ASP A 191 19.86 6.58 -28.04
CA ASP A 191 21.23 6.09 -28.20
C ASP A 191 21.50 4.82 -27.37
N MET A 192 20.47 4.32 -26.67
CA MET A 192 20.55 3.06 -25.94
C MET A 192 20.62 1.88 -26.93
N GLU A 193 21.45 0.89 -26.63
CA GLU A 193 21.53 -0.35 -27.42
C GLU A 193 20.14 -0.97 -27.58
N GLU A 194 19.76 -1.33 -28.80
CA GLU A 194 18.40 -1.82 -29.12
C GLU A 194 17.97 -3.01 -28.24
N VAL A 195 18.91 -3.86 -27.83
CA VAL A 195 18.65 -4.96 -26.88
C VAL A 195 18.24 -4.43 -25.50
N ALA A 196 18.99 -3.46 -24.94
CA ALA A 196 18.69 -2.87 -23.64
C ALA A 196 17.38 -2.07 -23.68
N LYS A 197 17.11 -1.40 -24.80
CA LYS A 197 15.87 -0.66 -25.06
C LYS A 197 14.65 -1.56 -25.12
N GLU A 198 14.74 -2.70 -25.81
CA GLU A 198 13.64 -3.67 -25.89
C GLU A 198 13.37 -4.31 -24.53
N GLU A 199 14.42 -4.65 -23.78
CA GLU A 199 14.27 -5.20 -22.44
C GLU A 199 13.69 -4.19 -21.43
N LEU A 200 14.08 -2.91 -21.53
CA LEU A 200 13.51 -1.84 -20.71
C LEU A 200 12.05 -1.55 -21.09
N ARG A 201 11.69 -1.68 -22.38
CA ARG A 201 10.30 -1.64 -22.84
C ARG A 201 9.48 -2.79 -22.28
N MET A 202 9.98 -4.03 -22.33
CA MET A 202 9.28 -5.18 -21.73
C MET A 202 9.06 -4.97 -20.23
N LEU A 203 10.06 -4.45 -19.52
CA LEU A 203 9.97 -4.11 -18.10
C LEU A 203 8.93 -3.01 -17.83
N MET A 204 8.92 -1.96 -18.63
CA MET A 204 7.92 -0.89 -18.52
C MET A 204 6.52 -1.37 -18.87
N ASP A 205 6.37 -2.17 -19.92
CA ASP A 205 5.09 -2.75 -20.32
C ASP A 205 4.60 -3.70 -19.23
N GLU A 206 5.48 -4.46 -18.59
CA GLU A 206 5.13 -5.29 -17.44
C GLU A 206 4.74 -4.44 -16.23
N ALA A 207 5.48 -3.38 -15.90
CA ALA A 207 5.15 -2.44 -14.83
C ALA A 207 3.83 -1.69 -15.08
N ARG A 208 3.56 -1.33 -16.35
CA ARG A 208 2.37 -0.62 -16.79
C ARG A 208 1.16 -1.53 -16.90
N CYS A 209 1.34 -2.77 -17.34
CA CYS A 209 0.28 -3.78 -17.38
C CYS A 209 -0.05 -4.28 -15.97
N ARG A 210 0.95 -4.36 -15.09
CA ARG A 210 0.79 -4.61 -13.66
C ARG A 210 0.77 -3.31 -12.87
N GLN A 211 -0.09 -2.36 -13.25
CA GLN A 211 -0.41 -1.21 -12.38
C GLN A 211 -0.55 -1.75 -10.96
N LEU A 212 0.33 -1.31 -10.06
CA LEU A 212 0.46 -1.82 -8.70
C LEU A 212 -0.81 -1.47 -7.92
N LYS A 213 -1.84 -2.26 -8.15
CA LYS A 213 -3.12 -2.18 -7.47
C LYS A 213 -3.09 -3.21 -6.37
N PHE A 214 -3.37 -2.75 -5.16
CA PHE A 214 -3.48 -3.64 -4.01
C PHE A 214 -4.83 -4.34 -4.09
N TRP A 215 -4.82 -5.57 -4.57
CA TRP A 215 -6.03 -6.39 -4.66
C TRP A 215 -6.26 -7.14 -3.35
N ALA A 216 -7.44 -6.98 -2.77
CA ALA A 216 -7.92 -7.81 -1.68
C ALA A 216 -8.42 -9.14 -2.24
N PHE A 217 -7.56 -10.16 -2.19
CA PHE A 217 -7.79 -11.52 -2.69
C PHE A 217 -8.35 -11.60 -4.13
N GLY A 218 -7.99 -10.64 -4.99
CA GLY A 218 -8.50 -10.55 -6.37
C GLY A 218 -9.97 -10.14 -6.51
N LEU A 219 -10.66 -9.80 -5.43
CA LEU A 219 -12.08 -9.42 -5.45
C LEU A 219 -12.28 -7.94 -5.76
N PHE A 220 -11.52 -7.08 -5.08
CA PHE A 220 -11.58 -5.63 -5.25
C PHE A 220 -10.21 -5.00 -5.00
N THR A 221 -10.06 -3.77 -5.47
CA THR A 221 -8.85 -2.97 -5.24
C THR A 221 -9.02 -2.11 -4.00
N VAL A 222 -7.96 -1.98 -3.20
CA VAL A 222 -7.92 -1.15 -1.99
C VAL A 222 -7.46 0.25 -2.39
N ASP A 223 -8.40 1.05 -2.87
CA ASP A 223 -8.17 2.39 -3.39
C ASP A 223 -9.18 3.42 -2.83
N ARG A 224 -9.10 4.68 -3.28
CA ARG A 224 -10.04 5.73 -2.86
C ARG A 224 -11.50 5.39 -3.23
N PRO A 225 -11.82 4.87 -4.43
CA PRO A 225 -13.14 4.35 -4.75
C PRO A 225 -13.72 3.37 -3.71
N LEU A 226 -12.92 2.45 -3.16
CA LEU A 226 -13.38 1.53 -2.11
C LEU A 226 -13.90 2.28 -0.87
N LEU A 227 -13.20 3.32 -0.42
CA LEU A 227 -13.62 4.15 0.70
C LEU A 227 -15.00 4.77 0.44
N PHE A 228 -15.19 5.37 -0.74
CA PHE A 228 -16.48 5.96 -1.12
C PHE A 228 -17.59 4.91 -1.23
N SER A 229 -17.28 3.70 -1.71
CA SER A 229 -18.22 2.58 -1.76
C SER A 229 -18.71 2.19 -0.37
N ILE A 230 -17.80 2.09 0.61
CA ILE A 230 -18.14 1.71 1.98
C ILE A 230 -18.97 2.81 2.66
N VAL A 231 -18.59 4.07 2.48
CA VAL A 231 -19.38 5.23 2.98
C VAL A 231 -20.76 5.27 2.33
N GLY A 232 -20.84 5.09 1.01
CA GLY A 232 -22.11 5.07 0.29
C GLY A 232 -23.02 3.91 0.72
N THR A 233 -22.44 2.74 0.95
CA THR A 233 -23.15 1.56 1.47
C THR A 233 -23.67 1.81 2.89
N ALA A 234 -22.83 2.38 3.75
CA ALA A 234 -23.21 2.75 5.12
C ALA A 234 -24.38 3.75 5.16
N ILE A 235 -24.33 4.80 4.33
CA ILE A 235 -25.42 5.78 4.21
C ILE A 235 -26.69 5.11 3.66
N SER A 236 -26.57 4.29 2.62
CA SER A 236 -27.71 3.58 2.03
C SER A 236 -28.39 2.67 3.04
N TYR A 237 -27.60 1.95 3.83
CA TYR A 237 -28.08 1.10 4.92
C TYR A 237 -28.82 1.91 6.00
N LEU A 238 -28.26 3.06 6.42
CA LEU A 238 -28.94 3.98 7.34
C LEU A 238 -30.31 4.42 6.82
N VAL A 239 -30.38 4.81 5.54
CA VAL A 239 -31.63 5.25 4.91
C VAL A 239 -32.66 4.13 4.94
N VAL A 240 -32.32 2.92 4.48
CA VAL A 240 -33.23 1.77 4.44
C VAL A 240 -33.79 1.46 5.83
N ILE A 241 -32.92 1.40 6.84
CA ILE A 241 -33.38 1.05 8.18
C ILE A 241 -34.21 2.19 8.80
N SER A 242 -33.86 3.45 8.57
CA SER A 242 -34.65 4.58 9.05
C SER A 242 -36.08 4.61 8.47
N GLN A 243 -36.27 4.04 7.27
CA GLN A 243 -37.58 3.88 6.66
C GLN A 243 -38.35 2.72 7.32
N LEU A 244 -37.69 1.58 7.54
CA LEU A 244 -38.29 0.41 8.17
C LEU A 244 -38.74 0.65 9.62
N GLN A 245 -38.15 1.61 10.34
CA GLN A 245 -38.59 1.95 11.70
C GLN A 245 -39.88 2.76 11.78
N LYS A 246 -40.36 3.32 10.65
CA LYS A 246 -41.57 4.15 10.62
C LYS A 246 -42.85 3.36 10.35
N GLU A 247 -42.71 2.10 9.94
CA GLU A 247 -43.81 1.14 9.77
C GLU A 247 -44.05 0.34 11.05
#